data_AF-A0A1E3XF31-F1
#
_entry.id   AF-A0A1E3XF31-F1
#
_cell.length_a   1.000
_cell.length_b   1.000
_cell.length_c   1.000
_cell.angle_alpha   90.00
_cell.angle_beta   90.00
_cell.angle_gamma   90.00
#
_symmetry.space_group_name_H-M   'P 1'
#
loop_
_entity.id
_entity.type
_entity.pdbx_description
1 polymer ?
#
loop_
_entity_poly.entity_id
_entity_poly.type
_entity_poly.pdbx_seq_one_letter_code
_entity_poly.pdbx_strand_id
1 'polypeptide(L)'
;MEVIDKQFVSLNNLMTKLRKKKCPPEGLLLLFPHCIQNSKCKQNIKHDLNECKRCGNCKVKDLLELSEEHGISIAVASGGRIALQKVMAEEVRGVVAIACEKELRTGLMAAMPKAVFAIPNLRPHGYCVDTDVYIDEVLKAVKWFIRHHKKDLQIPKPLP
;
A
#
# COMPACT_ATOMS: atom_id res chain seq x y z
N MET A 1 -15.33 -12.46 -15.14
CA MET A 1 -13.89 -12.32 -14.81
C MET A 1 -13.65 -11.76 -13.40
N GLU A 2 -14.41 -10.76 -12.91
CA GLU A 2 -14.21 -10.20 -11.56
C GLU A 2 -14.17 -11.22 -10.40
N VAL A 3 -14.97 -12.29 -10.47
CA VAL A 3 -14.96 -13.36 -9.46
C VAL A 3 -13.58 -14.01 -9.37
N ILE A 4 -12.94 -14.26 -10.51
CA ILE A 4 -11.60 -14.88 -10.58
C ILE A 4 -10.57 -13.92 -9.97
N ASP A 5 -10.66 -12.62 -10.28
CA ASP A 5 -9.76 -11.60 -9.74
C ASP A 5 -9.87 -11.52 -8.21
N LYS A 6 -11.10 -11.50 -7.67
CA LYS A 6 -11.38 -11.50 -6.21
C LYS A 6 -10.83 -12.75 -5.52
N GLN A 7 -11.03 -13.92 -6.10
CA GLN A 7 -10.51 -15.18 -5.56
C GLN A 7 -8.98 -15.19 -5.55
N PHE A 8 -8.36 -14.71 -6.63
CA PHE A 8 -6.90 -14.59 -6.71
C PHE A 8 -6.33 -13.67 -5.63
N VAL A 9 -6.93 -12.48 -5.45
CA VAL A 9 -6.53 -11.54 -4.39
C VAL A 9 -6.66 -12.18 -3.00
N SER A 10 -7.77 -12.88 -2.75
CA SER A 10 -8.02 -13.56 -1.48
C SER A 10 -6.99 -14.66 -1.20
N LEU A 11 -6.69 -15.48 -2.20
CA LEU A 11 -5.69 -16.54 -2.11
C LEU A 11 -4.28 -15.96 -1.89
N ASN A 12 -3.91 -14.92 -2.62
CA ASN A 12 -2.63 -14.23 -2.42
C ASN A 12 -2.50 -13.70 -0.98
N ASN A 13 -3.54 -13.07 -0.43
CA ASN A 13 -3.51 -12.55 0.93
C ASN A 13 -3.35 -13.67 1.97
N LEU A 14 -4.02 -14.80 1.76
CA LEU A 14 -3.84 -16.00 2.59
C LEU A 14 -2.38 -16.49 2.52
N MET A 15 -1.83 -16.63 1.31
CA MET A 15 -0.45 -17.08 1.11
C MET A 15 0.57 -16.11 1.72
N THR A 16 0.36 -14.81 1.57
CA THR A 16 1.19 -13.77 2.19
C THR A 16 1.15 -13.88 3.71
N LYS A 17 -0.03 -14.12 4.30
CA LYS A 17 -0.17 -14.37 5.74
C LYS A 17 0.59 -15.61 6.20
N LEU A 18 0.49 -16.72 5.44
CA LEU A 18 1.15 -17.99 5.75
C LEU A 18 2.68 -17.91 5.66
N ARG A 19 3.21 -17.13 4.71
CA ARG A 19 4.66 -16.89 4.58
C ARG A 19 5.28 -16.17 5.78
N LYS A 20 4.47 -15.52 6.63
CA LYS A 20 4.87 -14.80 7.85
C LYS A 20 6.03 -13.79 7.66
N LYS A 21 6.26 -13.31 6.44
CA LYS A 21 7.31 -12.31 6.16
C LYS A 21 6.96 -10.99 6.84
N LYS A 22 7.86 -10.49 7.68
CA LYS A 22 7.79 -9.18 8.34
C LYS A 22 8.87 -8.26 7.79
N CYS A 23 8.68 -6.96 7.98
CA CYS A 23 9.67 -5.94 7.66
C CYS A 23 9.56 -4.81 8.68
N PRO A 24 10.64 -4.03 8.89
CA PRO A 24 10.50 -2.79 9.62
C PRO A 24 9.63 -1.80 8.83
N PRO A 25 9.15 -0.74 9.51
CA PRO A 25 8.35 0.28 8.88
C PRO A 25 8.96 0.89 7.62
N GLU A 26 10.23 1.26 7.65
CA GLU A 26 10.92 1.91 6.54
C GLU A 26 11.02 1.01 5.28
N GLY A 27 10.94 -0.31 5.46
CA GLY A 27 10.90 -1.28 4.37
C GLY A 27 9.49 -1.65 3.89
N LEU A 28 8.44 -1.04 4.45
CA LEU A 28 7.06 -1.27 4.04
C LEU A 28 6.58 -0.13 3.14
N LEU A 29 6.07 -0.49 1.97
CA LEU A 29 5.43 0.45 1.04
C LEU A 29 3.90 0.36 1.12
N LEU A 30 3.25 1.46 1.44
CA LEU A 30 1.82 1.67 1.20
C LEU A 30 1.63 2.25 -0.21
N LEU A 31 1.11 1.44 -1.12
CA LEU A 31 0.86 1.83 -2.51
C LEU A 31 -0.63 1.96 -2.75
N PHE A 32 -1.08 3.11 -3.24
CA PHE A 32 -2.50 3.34 -3.53
C PHE A 32 -2.72 3.95 -4.92
N PRO A 33 -3.93 3.84 -5.49
CA PRO A 33 -4.20 4.32 -6.83
C PRO A 33 -4.57 5.80 -6.78
N HIS A 34 -4.17 6.55 -7.81
CA HIS A 34 -4.57 7.97 -7.94
C HIS A 34 -6.08 8.19 -7.96
N CYS A 35 -6.87 7.16 -8.27
CA CYS A 35 -8.33 7.20 -8.30
C CYS A 35 -8.96 7.41 -6.92
N ILE A 36 -8.20 7.29 -5.82
CA ILE A 36 -8.66 7.66 -4.46
C ILE A 36 -8.74 9.17 -4.30
N GLN A 37 -7.94 9.92 -5.06
CA GLN A 37 -7.99 11.37 -5.01
C GLN A 37 -9.35 11.86 -5.52
N ASN A 38 -9.98 12.77 -4.77
CA ASN A 38 -11.21 13.42 -5.21
C ASN A 38 -11.00 14.08 -6.58
N SER A 39 -11.90 13.83 -7.52
CA SER A 39 -11.88 14.26 -8.92
C SER A 39 -11.88 15.78 -9.07
N LYS A 40 -12.39 16.52 -8.08
CA LYS A 40 -12.39 17.98 -8.03
C LYS A 40 -11.14 18.55 -7.34
N CYS A 41 -10.25 17.70 -6.83
CA CYS A 41 -9.00 18.12 -6.18
C CYS A 41 -8.00 18.62 -7.23
N LYS A 42 -7.50 19.85 -7.07
CA LYS A 42 -6.56 20.48 -7.99
C LYS A 42 -5.08 20.20 -7.68
N GLN A 43 -4.78 19.42 -6.64
CA GLN A 43 -3.40 19.14 -6.20
C GLN A 43 -2.78 18.05 -7.06
N ASN A 44 -1.48 18.14 -7.38
CA ASN A 44 -0.81 17.16 -8.24
C ASN A 44 -0.06 16.09 -7.42
N ILE A 45 -0.81 15.31 -6.64
CA ILE A 45 -0.24 14.28 -5.76
C ILE A 45 0.49 13.15 -6.50
N LYS A 46 0.27 13.03 -7.82
CA LYS A 46 0.97 12.05 -8.69
C LYS A 46 2.48 12.35 -8.77
N HIS A 47 2.85 13.62 -8.67
CA HIS A 47 4.24 14.06 -8.70
C HIS A 47 4.80 14.17 -7.28
N ASP A 48 4.10 14.88 -6.40
CA ASP A 48 4.50 15.06 -5.01
C ASP A 48 3.30 14.92 -4.07
N LEU A 49 3.34 13.90 -3.20
CA LEU A 49 2.30 13.65 -2.21
C LEU A 49 2.17 14.79 -1.19
N ASN A 50 3.22 15.60 -0.98
CA ASN A 50 3.20 16.74 -0.08
C ASN A 50 2.30 17.88 -0.58
N GLU A 51 1.91 17.88 -1.85
CA GLU A 51 0.89 18.81 -2.37
C GLU A 51 -0.50 18.54 -1.77
N CYS A 52 -0.74 17.40 -1.12
CA CYS A 52 -2.01 17.14 -0.48
C CYS A 52 -2.26 18.13 0.68
N LYS A 53 -3.27 18.99 0.51
CA LYS A 53 -3.70 19.96 1.53
C LYS A 53 -4.45 19.35 2.73
N ARG A 54 -4.60 18.02 2.79
CA ARG A 54 -5.29 17.31 3.90
C ARG A 54 -6.69 17.85 4.21
N CYS A 55 -7.45 18.21 3.17
CA CYS A 55 -8.79 18.78 3.32
C CYS A 55 -9.86 17.78 3.79
N GLY A 56 -9.59 16.47 3.75
CA GLY A 56 -10.53 15.43 4.18
C GLY A 56 -11.58 15.02 3.13
N ASN A 57 -11.58 15.61 1.93
CA ASN A 57 -12.55 15.28 0.86
C ASN A 57 -12.30 13.92 0.17
N CYS A 58 -11.22 13.22 0.54
CA CYS A 58 -10.88 11.88 0.08
C CYS A 58 -9.89 11.21 1.05
N LYS A 59 -9.71 9.90 0.91
CA LYS A 59 -8.85 9.10 1.80
C LYS A 59 -7.34 9.31 1.65
N VAL A 60 -6.91 10.17 0.74
CA VAL A 60 -5.48 10.52 0.62
C VAL A 60 -4.94 11.09 1.93
N LYS A 61 -5.72 11.94 2.62
CA LYS A 61 -5.35 12.46 3.94
C LYS A 61 -5.08 11.33 4.93
N ASP A 62 -6.06 10.44 5.09
CA ASP A 62 -5.99 9.33 6.06
C ASP A 62 -4.80 8.40 5.77
N LEU A 63 -4.53 8.12 4.48
CA LEU A 63 -3.39 7.28 4.07
C LEU A 63 -2.04 7.94 4.37
N LEU A 64 -1.92 9.26 4.18
CA LEU A 64 -0.71 10.01 4.52
C LEU A 64 -0.48 10.01 6.04
N GLU A 65 -1.51 10.30 6.83
CA GLU A 65 -1.44 10.29 8.29
C GLU A 65 -1.05 8.90 8.83
N LEU A 66 -1.65 7.83 8.28
CA LEU A 66 -1.28 6.46 8.62
C LEU A 66 0.18 6.15 8.29
N SER A 67 0.66 6.66 7.15
CA SER A 67 2.05 6.49 6.74
C SER A 67 3.02 7.13 7.73
N GLU A 68 2.71 8.36 8.16
CA GLU A 68 3.50 9.15 9.10
C GLU A 68 3.49 8.54 10.50
N GLU A 69 2.31 8.17 11.01
CA GLU A 69 2.13 7.57 12.33
C GLU A 69 2.94 6.27 12.47
N HIS A 70 3.03 5.49 11.39
CA HIS A 70 3.75 4.23 11.40
C HIS A 70 5.18 4.30 10.85
N GLY A 71 5.64 5.43 10.33
CA GLY A 71 6.98 5.58 9.74
C GLY A 71 7.22 4.69 8.52
N ILE A 72 6.17 4.45 7.73
CA ILE A 72 6.24 3.62 6.52
C ILE A 72 6.39 4.51 5.27
N SER A 73 6.85 3.91 4.18
CA SER A 73 6.90 4.59 2.89
C SER A 73 5.52 4.59 2.24
N ILE A 74 5.17 5.66 1.54
CA ILE A 74 3.90 5.79 0.80
C ILE A 74 4.13 6.27 -0.62
N ALA A 75 3.36 5.73 -1.56
CA ALA A 75 3.36 6.21 -2.92
C ALA A 75 1.97 6.10 -3.57
N VAL A 76 1.69 7.01 -4.50
CA VAL A 76 0.57 6.90 -5.42
C VAL A 76 1.05 6.34 -6.76
N ALA A 77 0.21 5.53 -7.41
CA ALA A 77 0.43 5.07 -8.78
C ALA A 77 -0.70 5.51 -9.73
N SER A 78 -0.29 5.99 -10.91
CA SER A 78 -1.17 6.31 -12.02
C SER A 78 -1.39 5.15 -13.01
N GLY A 79 -0.68 4.03 -12.83
CA GLY A 79 -0.86 2.80 -13.60
C GLY A 79 0.13 1.70 -13.23
N GLY A 80 -0.11 0.49 -13.77
CA GLY A 80 0.61 -0.73 -13.39
C GLY A 80 2.13 -0.67 -13.55
N ARG A 81 2.67 -0.01 -14.60
CA ARG A 81 4.13 0.09 -14.81
C ARG A 81 4.83 0.86 -13.68
N ILE A 82 4.26 2.01 -13.30
CA ILE A 82 4.80 2.85 -12.22
C ILE A 82 4.64 2.13 -10.88
N ALA A 83 3.50 1.48 -10.67
CA ALA A 83 3.26 0.64 -9.49
C ALA A 83 4.33 -0.45 -9.37
N LEU A 84 4.58 -1.21 -10.43
CA LEU A 84 5.56 -2.31 -10.43
C LEU A 84 6.98 -1.81 -10.17
N GLN A 85 7.40 -0.70 -10.79
CA GLN A 85 8.71 -0.10 -10.53
C GLN A 85 8.90 0.22 -9.05
N LYS A 86 7.90 0.84 -8.41
CA LYS A 86 7.94 1.17 -6.98
C LYS A 86 7.94 -0.08 -6.09
N VAL A 87 7.13 -1.08 -6.42
CA VAL A 87 7.06 -2.36 -5.69
C VAL A 87 8.39 -3.12 -5.74
N MET A 88 9.09 -3.06 -6.87
CA MET A 88 10.32 -3.81 -7.10
C MET A 88 11.59 -3.10 -6.63
N ALA A 89 11.48 -1.87 -6.13
CA ALA A 89 12.59 -1.16 -5.51
C ALA A 89 13.25 -2.01 -4.40
N GLU A 90 14.57 -1.85 -4.24
CA GLU A 90 15.40 -2.74 -3.42
C GLU A 90 15.07 -2.60 -1.93
N GLU A 91 14.84 -1.37 -1.48
CA GLU A 91 14.47 -1.01 -0.11
C GLU A 91 13.09 -1.57 0.30
N VAL A 92 12.21 -1.85 -0.67
CA VAL A 92 10.85 -2.32 -0.42
C VAL A 92 10.87 -3.81 -0.08
N ARG A 93 10.61 -4.13 1.19
CA ARG A 93 10.59 -5.51 1.72
C ARG A 93 9.21 -6.13 1.77
N GLY A 94 8.17 -5.30 1.90
CA GLY A 94 6.76 -5.67 1.88
C GLY A 94 5.91 -4.53 1.32
N VAL A 95 4.70 -4.87 0.86
CA VAL A 95 3.78 -3.90 0.25
C VAL A 95 2.37 -4.10 0.78
N VAL A 96 1.69 -3.00 1.14
CA VAL A 96 0.23 -2.93 1.25
C VAL A 96 -0.27 -2.20 0.00
N ALA A 97 -0.94 -2.92 -0.89
CA ALA A 97 -1.36 -2.40 -2.19
C ALA A 97 -2.88 -2.22 -2.24
N ILE A 98 -3.34 -1.02 -2.60
CA ILE A 98 -4.76 -0.70 -2.80
C ILE A 98 -5.00 -0.49 -4.30
N ALA A 99 -5.96 -1.20 -4.89
CA ALA A 99 -6.40 -1.02 -6.28
C ALA A 99 -7.68 -1.82 -6.55
N CYS A 100 -8.22 -1.76 -7.78
CA CYS A 100 -9.26 -2.69 -8.19
C CYS A 100 -8.68 -4.10 -8.38
N GLU A 101 -9.52 -5.12 -8.33
CA GLU A 101 -9.09 -6.52 -8.28
C GLU A 101 -8.33 -6.94 -9.54
N LYS A 102 -8.69 -6.40 -10.70
CA LYS A 102 -8.00 -6.65 -11.97
C LYS A 102 -6.54 -6.15 -11.94
N GLU A 103 -6.32 -4.92 -11.47
CA GLU A 103 -4.99 -4.34 -11.35
C GLU A 103 -4.19 -5.05 -10.26
N LEU A 104 -4.83 -5.39 -9.13
CA LEU A 104 -4.22 -6.19 -8.07
C LEU A 104 -3.75 -7.55 -8.60
N ARG A 105 -4.61 -8.31 -9.29
CA ARG A 105 -4.21 -9.62 -9.86
C ARG A 105 -2.99 -9.49 -10.76
N THR A 106 -3.04 -8.55 -11.71
CA THR A 106 -1.95 -8.36 -12.68
C THR A 106 -0.65 -7.94 -11.99
N GLY A 107 -0.73 -7.00 -11.05
CA GLY A 107 0.41 -6.54 -10.27
C GLY A 107 1.00 -7.61 -9.34
N LEU A 108 0.14 -8.41 -8.69
CA LEU A 108 0.57 -9.51 -7.83
C LEU A 108 1.34 -10.59 -8.60
N MET A 109 0.87 -10.95 -9.80
CA MET A 109 1.58 -11.89 -10.66
C MET A 109 2.95 -11.36 -11.07
N ALA A 110 3.04 -10.08 -11.45
CA ALA A 110 4.29 -9.45 -11.87
C ALA A 110 5.29 -9.21 -10.74
N ALA A 111 4.81 -9.06 -9.50
CA ALA A 111 5.65 -8.75 -8.34
C ALA A 111 6.16 -10.00 -7.58
N MET A 112 5.85 -11.22 -8.02
CA MET A 112 6.33 -12.42 -7.34
C MET A 112 7.88 -12.48 -7.38
N PRO A 113 8.56 -12.83 -6.27
CA PRO A 113 8.04 -13.37 -5.01
C PRO A 113 7.86 -12.33 -3.87
N LYS A 114 7.75 -11.03 -4.17
CA LYS A 114 7.56 -9.96 -3.16
C LYS A 114 6.31 -10.24 -2.31
N ALA A 115 6.38 -9.91 -1.02
CA ALA A 115 5.23 -10.07 -0.13
C ALA A 115 4.32 -8.85 -0.27
N VAL A 116 3.11 -9.07 -0.80
CA VAL A 116 2.13 -8.02 -1.07
C VAL A 116 0.82 -8.40 -0.43
N PHE A 117 0.31 -7.54 0.45
CA PHE A 117 -1.05 -7.62 0.96
C PHE A 117 -1.94 -6.70 0.13
N ALA A 118 -2.90 -7.28 -0.57
CA ALA A 118 -3.73 -6.60 -1.54
C ALA A 118 -5.11 -6.25 -0.95
N ILE A 119 -5.51 -4.99 -1.05
CA ILE A 119 -6.77 -4.46 -0.53
C ILE A 119 -7.58 -3.93 -1.72
N PRO A 120 -8.67 -4.60 -2.11
CA PRO A 120 -9.57 -4.07 -3.12
C PRO A 120 -10.10 -2.70 -2.71
N ASN A 121 -10.07 -1.73 -3.64
CA ASN A 121 -10.73 -0.45 -3.40
C ASN A 121 -12.25 -0.57 -3.56
N LEU A 122 -12.94 0.36 -2.90
CA LEU A 122 -14.37 0.58 -3.08
C LEU A 122 -14.59 1.50 -4.28
N ARG A 123 -15.72 1.31 -4.95
CA ARG A 123 -16.07 2.02 -6.19
C ARG A 123 -17.46 2.66 -6.06
N PRO A 124 -17.67 3.60 -5.11
CA PRO A 124 -18.98 4.23 -4.92
C PRO A 124 -19.46 4.99 -6.16
N HIS A 125 -18.53 5.47 -6.99
CA HIS A 125 -18.79 6.19 -8.25
C HIS A 125 -18.34 5.40 -9.48
N GLY A 126 -18.22 4.08 -9.36
CA GLY A 126 -17.73 3.21 -10.43
C GLY A 126 -16.19 3.17 -10.52
N TYR A 127 -15.71 2.82 -11.71
CA TYR A 127 -14.29 2.56 -11.93
C TYR A 127 -13.49 3.85 -12.10
N CYS A 128 -12.33 3.91 -11.44
CA CYS A 128 -11.31 4.92 -11.64
C CYS A 128 -11.72 6.38 -11.32
N VAL A 129 -12.85 6.59 -10.66
CA VAL A 129 -13.34 7.90 -10.25
C VAL A 129 -13.76 7.83 -8.80
N ASP A 130 -13.21 8.71 -7.97
CA ASP A 130 -13.59 8.90 -6.56
C ASP A 130 -13.75 7.56 -5.81
N THR A 131 -12.75 6.70 -5.97
CA THR A 131 -12.69 5.39 -5.32
C THR A 131 -12.35 5.56 -3.84
N ASP A 132 -12.74 4.59 -3.02
CA ASP A 132 -12.61 4.68 -1.57
C ASP A 132 -11.93 3.42 -1.02
N VAL A 133 -11.62 3.38 0.28
CA VAL A 133 -11.01 2.24 0.96
C VAL A 133 -11.33 2.28 2.45
N TYR A 134 -11.52 1.12 3.06
CA TYR A 134 -11.62 1.00 4.51
C TYR A 134 -10.24 1.16 5.15
N ILE A 135 -10.00 2.30 5.80
CA ILE A 135 -8.74 2.62 6.47
C ILE A 135 -8.39 1.56 7.54
N ASP A 136 -9.39 0.99 8.22
CA ASP A 136 -9.18 -0.08 9.19
C ASP A 136 -8.55 -1.34 8.57
N GLU A 137 -8.87 -1.67 7.31
CA GLU A 137 -8.25 -2.79 6.61
C GLU A 137 -6.79 -2.50 6.26
N VAL A 138 -6.50 -1.27 5.84
CA VAL A 138 -5.14 -0.79 5.57
C VAL A 138 -4.31 -0.86 6.84
N LEU A 139 -4.83 -0.33 7.94
CA LEU A 139 -4.18 -0.33 9.25
C LEU A 139 -3.90 -1.76 9.74
N LYS A 140 -4.85 -2.68 9.60
CA LYS A 140 -4.66 -4.10 9.95
C LYS A 140 -3.55 -4.73 9.12
N ALA A 141 -3.48 -4.45 7.82
CA ALA A 141 -2.43 -4.97 6.93
C ALA A 141 -1.05 -4.40 7.28
N VAL A 142 -0.97 -3.08 7.52
CA VAL A 142 0.26 -2.40 7.95
C VAL A 142 0.76 -2.98 9.27
N LYS A 143 -0.10 -3.01 10.30
CA LYS A 143 0.22 -3.61 11.59
C LYS A 143 0.64 -5.07 11.43
N TRP A 144 0.01 -5.84 10.55
CA TRP A 144 0.42 -7.22 10.30
C TRP A 144 1.87 -7.30 9.80
N PHE A 145 2.32 -6.46 8.86
CA PHE A 145 3.70 -6.49 8.35
C PHE A 145 4.75 -6.08 9.38
N ILE A 146 4.46 -5.04 10.17
CA ILE A 146 5.45 -4.44 11.11
C ILE A 146 5.41 -5.07 12.51
N ARG A 147 4.40 -5.90 12.82
CA ARG A 147 4.28 -6.55 14.14
C ARG A 147 5.49 -7.45 14.43
N HIS A 148 6.05 -7.29 15.62
CA HIS A 148 7.23 -7.99 16.14
C HIS A 148 8.57 -7.59 15.52
N HIS A 149 8.67 -6.44 14.85
CA HIS A 149 9.97 -5.80 14.67
C HIS A 149 10.43 -5.25 16.02
N LYS A 150 11.10 -6.07 16.85
CA LYS A 150 11.96 -5.51 17.90
C LYS A 150 12.98 -4.65 17.16
N LYS A 151 13.01 -3.35 17.45
CA LYS A 151 14.20 -2.54 17.22
C LYS A 151 15.31 -3.32 17.91
N ASP A 152 16.19 -3.98 17.17
CA ASP A 152 17.50 -4.31 17.71
C ASP A 152 18.11 -2.95 18.04
N LEU A 153 17.93 -2.52 19.29
CA LEU A 153 18.76 -1.52 19.92
C LEU A 153 20.16 -2.12 19.88
N GLN A 154 20.88 -1.86 18.79
CA GLN A 154 22.33 -1.88 18.80
C GLN A 154 22.74 -0.78 19.79
N ILE A 155 22.79 -1.16 21.07
CA ILE A 155 23.63 -0.46 22.03
C ILE A 155 25.04 -0.64 21.46
N PRO A 156 25.75 0.43 21.07
CA PRO A 156 27.12 0.28 20.62
C PRO A 156 27.90 -0.40 21.74
N LYS A 157 28.51 -1.55 21.43
CA LYS A 157 29.49 -2.19 22.31
C LYS A 157 30.52 -1.12 22.68
N PRO A 158 30.87 -0.92 23.96
CA PRO A 158 32.01 -0.09 24.29
C PRO A 158 33.22 -0.66 23.56
N LEU A 159 33.92 0.18 22.80
CA LEU A 159 35.17 -0.21 22.17
C LEU A 159 36.18 -0.61 23.27
N PRO A 160 37.08 -1.58 22.97
CA PRO A 160 38.12 -2.03 23.89
C PRO A 160 39.12 -0.93 24.25
#